data_AF-A0A816L3X0-F1
#
_entry.id   AF-A0A816L3X0-F1
#
_cell.length_a   1.000
_cell.length_b   1.000
_cell.length_c   1.000
_cell.angle_alpha   90.00
_cell.angle_beta   90.00
_cell.angle_gamma   90.00
#
_symmetry.space_group_name_H-M   'P 1'
#
loop_
_entity.id
_entity.type
_entity.pdbx_description
1 polymer ?
#
loop_
_entity_poly.entity_id
_entity_poly.type
_entity_poly.pdbx_seq_one_letter_code
_entity_poly.pdbx_strand_id
1 'polypeptide(L)'
;MKNLYTNQQASAKTEYGNTKWFSIVKGVRQGCILSPYLFNLYAEHIMRKAGIDEAAGGIKTGGRNINNLRYTDDTKIMAETADDLEYLLRKVKEESAATGLKLNMKKTVVMTNGPIQEFHIDNDQVEIVKEFIFLGCSINTDGNCGNDIKRRLLMGRKAMVSLGKLIKSKDVILATKIRITKTMVFPVTKYGCESWTIKQADRRKIEAFEFWCWRRILRVPWTEKRTNKSVLQEIKPECSLEASMVKFKLSYFGHIMRRQDSLEKEIMFGMAGGKRRRGR
;
A
#
# COMPACT_ATOMS: atom_id res chain seq x y z
N MET A 1 10.14 -31.02 1.24
CA MET A 1 9.71 -30.04 2.26
C MET A 1 10.11 -30.47 3.68
N LYS A 2 9.81 -31.70 4.11
CA LYS A 2 10.17 -32.25 5.43
C LYS A 2 11.64 -31.97 5.80
N ASN A 3 12.58 -32.37 4.96
CA ASN A 3 14.02 -32.16 5.18
C ASN A 3 14.46 -30.68 5.34
N LEU A 4 13.69 -29.72 4.81
CA LEU A 4 13.99 -28.30 4.95
C LEU A 4 13.51 -27.72 6.28
N TYR A 5 12.48 -28.31 6.90
CA TYR A 5 11.80 -27.78 8.09
C TYR A 5 11.84 -28.70 9.32
N THR A 6 12.38 -29.91 9.21
CA THR A 6 12.63 -30.80 10.35
C THR A 6 13.92 -30.45 11.08
N ASN A 7 13.92 -30.56 12.41
CA ASN A 7 15.09 -30.38 13.28
C ASN A 7 15.82 -29.03 13.08
N GLN A 8 15.07 -27.99 12.70
CA GLN A 8 15.63 -26.66 12.57
C GLN A 8 16.06 -26.11 13.93
N GLN A 9 17.18 -25.39 13.95
CA GLN A 9 17.66 -24.67 15.11
C GLN A 9 18.00 -23.22 14.73
N ALA A 10 17.86 -22.30 15.67
CA ALA A 10 18.28 -20.91 15.54
C ALA A 10 19.08 -20.47 16.78
N SER A 11 19.88 -19.41 16.61
CA SER A 11 20.46 -18.63 17.69
C SER A 11 20.24 -17.15 17.40
N ALA A 12 20.09 -16.34 18.45
CA ALA A 12 19.95 -14.89 18.33
C ALA A 12 21.31 -14.22 18.56
N LYS A 13 21.67 -13.25 17.70
CA LYS A 13 22.84 -12.40 17.93
C LYS A 13 22.43 -11.23 18.83
N THR A 14 23.10 -11.12 19.98
CA THR A 14 22.90 -10.04 20.96
C THR A 14 24.18 -9.21 21.09
N GLU A 15 24.12 -8.10 21.82
CA GLU A 15 25.29 -7.29 22.15
C GLU A 15 26.35 -8.05 22.97
N TYR A 16 25.94 -9.09 23.71
CA TYR A 16 26.81 -9.97 24.51
C TYR A 16 27.26 -11.23 23.74
N GLY A 17 27.01 -11.31 22.44
CA GLY A 17 27.32 -12.47 21.60
C GLY A 17 26.08 -13.29 21.19
N ASN A 18 26.30 -14.50 20.69
CA ASN A 18 25.22 -15.36 20.23
C ASN A 18 24.60 -16.15 21.39
N THR A 19 23.28 -16.29 21.41
CA THR A 19 22.60 -17.19 22.35
C THR A 19 22.92 -18.65 22.04
N LYS A 20 22.61 -19.54 22.99
CA LYS A 20 22.58 -20.98 22.71
C LYS A 20 21.60 -21.29 21.57
N TRP A 21 21.89 -22.35 20.82
CA TRP A 21 20.98 -22.86 19.80
C TRP A 21 19.71 -23.40 20.45
N PHE A 22 18.57 -23.09 19.85
CA PHE A 22 17.25 -23.58 20.26
C PHE A 22 16.48 -24.08 19.04
N SER A 23 15.63 -25.08 19.24
CA SER A 23 14.85 -25.70 18.16
C SER A 23 13.72 -24.80 17.69
N ILE A 24 13.53 -24.70 16.38
CA ILE A 24 12.39 -24.01 15.76
C ILE A 24 11.27 -25.03 15.57
N VAL A 25 10.20 -24.87 16.34
CA VAL A 25 9.02 -25.74 16.31
C VAL A 25 7.82 -25.14 15.57
N LYS A 26 7.81 -23.82 15.36
CA LYS A 26 6.72 -23.10 14.68
C LYS A 26 7.29 -22.00 13.78
N GLY A 27 6.60 -21.76 12.66
CA GLY A 27 6.90 -20.69 11.73
C GLY A 27 7.62 -21.15 10.46
N VAL A 28 7.72 -20.21 9.51
CA VAL A 28 8.46 -20.39 8.26
C VAL A 28 9.76 -19.60 8.29
N ARG A 29 10.79 -20.05 7.56
CA ARG A 29 12.12 -19.46 7.60
C ARG A 29 12.16 -18.13 6.84
N GLN A 30 12.38 -17.02 7.54
CA GLN A 30 12.58 -15.72 6.89
C GLN A 30 13.77 -15.76 5.92
N GLY A 31 13.60 -15.20 4.73
CA GLY A 31 14.59 -15.22 3.64
C GLY A 31 14.62 -16.51 2.81
N CYS A 32 13.86 -17.55 3.17
CA CYS A 32 13.74 -18.75 2.33
C CYS A 32 12.72 -18.53 1.19
N ILE A 33 13.12 -18.90 -0.03
CA ILE A 33 12.31 -18.76 -1.25
C ILE A 33 10.94 -19.45 -1.15
N LEU A 34 10.86 -20.58 -0.43
CA LEU A 34 9.61 -21.34 -0.27
C LEU A 34 8.69 -20.79 0.82
N SER A 35 9.21 -20.01 1.77
CA SER A 35 8.44 -19.60 2.95
C SER A 35 7.21 -18.75 2.61
N PRO A 36 7.25 -17.80 1.65
CA PRO A 36 6.06 -17.07 1.23
C PRO A 36 4.96 -17.99 0.68
N TYR A 37 5.32 -19.00 -0.13
CA TYR A 37 4.35 -19.95 -0.69
C TYR A 37 3.71 -20.83 0.39
N LEU A 38 4.52 -21.31 1.33
CA LEU A 38 4.04 -22.11 2.45
C LEU A 38 3.10 -21.30 3.35
N PHE A 39 3.44 -20.04 3.62
CA PHE A 39 2.58 -19.15 4.38
C PHE A 39 1.27 -18.89 3.65
N ASN A 40 1.30 -18.62 2.35
CA ASN A 40 0.08 -18.41 1.56
C ASN A 40 -0.82 -19.65 1.53
N LEU A 41 -0.25 -20.86 1.37
CA LEU A 41 -1.00 -22.11 1.45
C LEU A 41 -1.68 -22.26 2.81
N TYR A 42 -0.96 -21.93 3.88
CA TYR A 42 -1.47 -22.01 5.24
C TYR A 42 -2.59 -21.01 5.51
N ALA A 43 -2.40 -19.75 5.11
CA ALA A 43 -3.41 -18.70 5.22
C ALA A 43 -4.66 -19.06 4.40
N GLU A 44 -4.49 -19.54 3.16
CA GLU A 44 -5.60 -19.98 2.32
C GLU A 44 -6.41 -21.12 2.96
N HIS A 45 -5.73 -22.10 3.57
CA HIS A 45 -6.40 -23.17 4.31
C HIS A 45 -7.27 -22.66 5.45
N ILE A 46 -6.78 -21.66 6.21
CA ILE A 46 -7.56 -21.01 7.29
C ILE A 46 -8.79 -20.31 6.72
N MET A 47 -8.62 -19.54 5.66
CA MET A 47 -9.72 -18.76 5.06
C MET A 47 -10.82 -19.66 4.50
N ARG A 48 -10.45 -20.77 3.85
CA ARG A 48 -11.41 -21.79 3.37
C ARG A 48 -12.15 -22.47 4.52
N LYS A 49 -11.44 -22.83 5.60
CA LYS A 49 -12.07 -23.41 6.78
C LYS A 49 -13.02 -22.43 7.48
N ALA A 50 -12.69 -21.14 7.49
CA ALA A 50 -13.54 -20.11 8.04
C ALA A 50 -14.84 -19.94 7.24
N GLY A 51 -14.90 -20.47 6.00
CA GLY A 51 -16.10 -20.48 5.16
C GLY A 51 -16.60 -19.08 4.82
N ILE A 52 -15.68 -18.10 4.79
CA ILE A 52 -16.10 -16.71 4.61
C ILE A 52 -16.46 -16.41 3.17
N ASP A 53 -15.89 -17.12 2.19
CA ASP A 53 -16.22 -16.89 0.77
C ASP A 53 -17.67 -17.31 0.46
N GLU A 54 -18.21 -18.28 1.20
CA GLU A 54 -19.62 -18.70 1.13
C GLU A 54 -20.55 -17.90 2.05
N ALA A 55 -20.01 -17.06 2.94
CA ALA A 55 -20.81 -16.26 3.85
C ALA A 55 -21.59 -15.17 3.10
N ALA A 56 -22.80 -14.88 3.57
CA ALA A 56 -23.65 -13.83 3.00
C ALA A 56 -23.07 -12.42 3.20
N GLY A 57 -22.29 -12.22 4.28
CA GLY A 57 -21.64 -10.96 4.61
C GLY A 57 -20.56 -10.58 3.58
N GLY A 58 -20.45 -9.29 3.31
CA GLY A 58 -19.51 -8.73 2.34
C GLY A 58 -20.03 -7.45 1.70
N ILE A 59 -19.29 -6.94 0.72
CA ILE A 59 -19.69 -5.80 -0.12
C ILE A 59 -20.03 -6.35 -1.50
N LYS A 60 -21.27 -6.16 -1.96
CA LYS A 60 -21.71 -6.60 -3.28
C LYS A 60 -21.36 -5.55 -4.35
N THR A 61 -20.55 -5.92 -5.33
CA THR A 61 -20.22 -5.06 -6.47
C THR A 61 -20.05 -5.88 -7.74
N GLY A 62 -20.59 -5.40 -8.86
CA GLY A 62 -20.45 -6.07 -10.16
C GLY A 62 -21.01 -7.50 -10.22
N GLY A 63 -21.89 -7.88 -9.28
CA GLY A 63 -22.42 -9.25 -9.17
C GLY A 63 -21.58 -10.20 -8.30
N ARG A 64 -20.44 -9.74 -7.78
CA ARG A 64 -19.61 -10.50 -6.83
C ARG A 64 -19.78 -10.00 -5.40
N ASN A 65 -19.70 -10.93 -4.44
CA ASN A 65 -19.57 -10.60 -3.03
C ASN A 65 -18.08 -10.49 -2.68
N ILE A 66 -17.65 -9.34 -2.16
CA ILE A 66 -16.27 -9.11 -1.75
C ILE A 66 -16.25 -8.90 -0.24
N ASN A 67 -15.73 -9.88 0.49
CA ASN A 67 -15.65 -9.81 1.95
C ASN A 67 -14.21 -9.82 2.48
N ASN A 68 -13.22 -10.11 1.63
CA ASN A 68 -11.82 -10.11 2.05
C ASN A 68 -10.85 -9.61 0.98
N LEU A 69 -9.76 -8.97 1.43
CA LEU A 69 -8.58 -8.65 0.63
C LEU A 69 -7.34 -9.07 1.41
N ARG A 70 -6.47 -9.87 0.78
CA ARG A 70 -5.36 -10.53 1.46
C ARG A 70 -4.04 -10.26 0.75
N TYR A 71 -3.04 -9.85 1.50
CA TYR A 71 -1.67 -9.73 1.02
C TYR A 71 -0.71 -10.14 2.13
N THR A 72 -0.10 -11.32 1.98
CA THR A 72 0.71 -11.92 3.05
C THR A 72 -0.05 -11.94 4.37
N ASP A 73 0.48 -11.35 5.44
CA ASP A 73 -0.17 -11.25 6.75
C ASP A 73 -1.21 -10.11 6.85
N ASP A 74 -1.19 -9.14 5.94
CA ASP A 74 -2.19 -8.07 5.86
C ASP A 74 -3.50 -8.60 5.28
N THR A 75 -4.45 -8.92 6.16
CA THR A 75 -5.81 -9.33 5.78
C THR A 75 -6.82 -8.24 6.15
N LYS A 76 -7.67 -7.89 5.20
CA LYS A 76 -8.83 -7.03 5.40
C LYS A 76 -10.09 -7.84 5.26
N ILE A 77 -11.00 -7.65 6.20
CA ILE A 77 -12.37 -8.14 6.13
C ILE A 77 -13.28 -6.94 5.91
N MET A 78 -14.29 -7.10 5.07
CA MET A 78 -15.21 -6.05 4.66
C MET A 78 -16.64 -6.58 4.68
N ALA A 79 -17.58 -5.75 5.12
CA ALA A 79 -19.00 -6.05 5.08
C ALA A 79 -19.83 -4.75 4.99
N GLU A 80 -21.09 -4.87 4.58
CA GLU A 80 -22.04 -3.76 4.55
C GLU A 80 -22.54 -3.34 5.94
N THR A 81 -22.57 -4.28 6.90
CA THR A 81 -23.05 -4.03 8.27
C THR A 81 -21.98 -4.35 9.32
N ALA A 82 -22.14 -3.77 10.52
CA ALA A 82 -21.25 -4.04 11.66
C ALA A 82 -21.34 -5.51 12.10
N ASP A 83 -22.55 -6.05 12.17
CA ASP A 83 -22.84 -7.42 12.61
C ASP A 83 -22.21 -8.44 11.65
N ASP A 84 -22.32 -8.21 10.34
CA ASP A 84 -21.65 -9.06 9.34
C ASP A 84 -20.13 -9.00 9.48
N LEU A 85 -19.57 -7.80 9.71
CA LEU A 85 -18.13 -7.62 9.90
C LEU A 85 -17.63 -8.36 11.15
N GLU A 86 -18.36 -8.25 12.26
CA GLU A 86 -18.07 -8.96 13.51
C GLU A 86 -18.12 -10.47 13.29
N TYR A 87 -19.19 -10.98 12.66
CA TYR A 87 -19.35 -12.39 12.36
C TYR A 87 -18.17 -12.95 11.53
N LEU A 88 -17.80 -12.26 10.45
CA LEU A 88 -16.69 -12.67 9.58
C LEU A 88 -15.35 -12.65 10.31
N LEU A 89 -15.08 -11.59 11.09
CA LEU A 89 -13.85 -11.47 11.87
C LEU A 89 -13.73 -12.57 12.92
N ARG A 90 -14.84 -12.92 13.60
CA ARG A 90 -14.86 -13.99 14.59
C ARG A 90 -14.57 -15.35 13.97
N LYS A 91 -15.15 -15.66 12.80
CA LYS A 91 -14.85 -16.89 12.06
C LYS A 91 -13.37 -17.01 11.71
N VAL A 92 -12.78 -15.93 11.18
CA VAL A 92 -11.34 -15.89 10.87
C VAL A 92 -10.50 -16.04 12.15
N LYS A 93 -10.92 -15.43 13.26
CA LYS A 93 -10.23 -15.53 14.56
C LYS A 93 -10.22 -16.94 15.12
N GLU A 94 -11.37 -17.61 15.11
CA GLU A 94 -11.54 -18.99 15.61
C GLU A 94 -10.67 -19.98 14.81
N GLU A 95 -10.74 -19.95 13.48
CA GLU A 95 -9.96 -20.85 12.62
C GLU A 95 -8.46 -20.53 12.62
N SER A 96 -8.10 -19.25 12.74
CA SER A 96 -6.69 -18.86 12.95
C SER A 96 -6.16 -19.42 14.26
N ALA A 97 -6.92 -19.34 15.35
CA ALA A 97 -6.51 -19.86 16.65
C ALA A 97 -6.38 -21.39 16.64
N ALA A 98 -7.31 -22.09 16.00
CA ALA A 98 -7.27 -23.55 15.82
C ALA A 98 -6.02 -24.03 15.06
N THR A 99 -5.48 -23.16 14.20
CA THR A 99 -4.25 -23.39 13.43
C THR A 99 -3.03 -22.71 14.07
N GLY A 100 -3.13 -22.21 15.31
CA GLY A 100 -2.00 -21.65 16.05
C GLY A 100 -1.52 -20.27 15.59
N LEU A 101 -2.29 -19.57 14.75
CA LEU A 101 -2.14 -18.14 14.49
C LEU A 101 -3.01 -17.33 15.45
N LYS A 102 -2.60 -16.09 15.74
CA LYS A 102 -3.35 -15.18 16.60
C LYS A 102 -3.51 -13.84 15.91
N LEU A 103 -4.72 -13.32 15.89
CA LEU A 103 -4.96 -11.95 15.46
C LEU A 103 -4.33 -11.00 16.48
N ASN A 104 -3.61 -10.01 15.98
CA ASN A 104 -3.04 -8.96 16.81
C ASN A 104 -4.10 -7.88 17.04
N MET A 105 -4.95 -8.06 18.04
CA MET A 105 -6.05 -7.13 18.34
C MET A 105 -5.57 -5.69 18.56
N LYS A 106 -4.35 -5.49 19.09
CA LYS A 106 -3.76 -4.15 19.27
C LYS A 106 -3.41 -3.44 17.96
N LYS A 107 -3.23 -4.19 16.86
CA LYS A 107 -2.96 -3.65 15.52
C LYS A 107 -4.19 -3.67 14.62
N THR A 108 -5.21 -4.44 14.99
CA THR A 108 -6.47 -4.47 14.26
C THR A 108 -7.22 -3.16 14.47
N VAL A 109 -7.66 -2.55 13.38
CA VAL A 109 -8.45 -1.32 13.37
C VAL A 109 -9.65 -1.49 12.45
N VAL A 110 -10.74 -0.80 12.75
CA VAL A 110 -11.94 -0.75 11.91
C VAL A 110 -12.07 0.64 11.29
N MET A 111 -12.37 0.69 10.00
CA MET A 111 -12.74 1.93 9.31
C MET A 111 -14.16 1.78 8.80
N THR A 112 -15.01 2.77 9.05
CA THR A 112 -16.43 2.74 8.68
C THR A 112 -16.92 4.11 8.22
N ASN A 113 -17.87 4.10 7.30
CA ASN A 113 -18.62 5.29 6.88
C ASN A 113 -19.98 5.38 7.59
N GLY A 114 -20.32 4.41 8.44
CA GLY A 114 -21.54 4.38 9.25
C GLY A 114 -21.36 5.07 10.61
N PRO A 115 -22.45 5.33 11.34
CA PRO A 115 -22.44 6.03 12.63
C PRO A 115 -21.97 5.15 13.80
N ILE A 116 -21.06 4.21 13.57
CA ILE A 116 -20.57 3.29 14.60
C ILE A 116 -19.58 4.04 15.49
N GLN A 117 -19.85 4.05 16.81
CA GLN A 117 -18.98 4.67 17.82
C GLN A 117 -18.08 3.67 18.52
N GLU A 118 -18.53 2.41 18.61
CA GLU A 118 -17.81 1.32 19.27
C GLU A 118 -17.91 0.04 18.44
N PHE A 119 -16.83 -0.72 18.42
CA PHE A 119 -16.78 -2.02 17.75
C PHE A 119 -15.98 -2.98 18.63
N HIS A 120 -16.57 -4.13 18.95
CA HIS A 120 -15.99 -5.11 19.83
C HIS A 120 -15.82 -6.44 19.10
N ILE A 121 -14.76 -7.17 19.44
CA ILE A 121 -14.59 -8.58 19.06
C ILE A 121 -14.34 -9.35 20.35
N ASP A 122 -15.30 -10.19 20.74
CA ASP A 122 -15.36 -10.80 22.06
C ASP A 122 -15.33 -9.71 23.16
N ASN A 123 -14.32 -9.71 24.02
CA ASN A 123 -14.13 -8.71 25.08
C ASN A 123 -13.14 -7.59 24.71
N ASP A 124 -12.58 -7.62 23.50
CA ASP A 124 -11.60 -6.64 23.05
C ASP A 124 -12.28 -5.52 22.26
N GLN A 125 -12.15 -4.27 22.73
CA GLN A 125 -12.55 -3.09 21.96
C GLN A 125 -11.54 -2.85 20.83
N VAL A 126 -12.03 -2.69 19.60
CA VAL A 126 -11.21 -2.42 18.41
C VAL A 126 -11.25 -0.93 18.09
N GLU A 127 -10.09 -0.34 17.82
CA GLU A 127 -9.99 1.08 17.47
C GLU A 127 -10.71 1.37 16.15
N ILE A 128 -11.61 2.37 16.17
CA ILE A 128 -12.25 2.89 14.96
C ILE A 128 -11.45 4.08 14.44
N VAL A 129 -10.93 3.96 13.22
CA VAL A 129 -10.07 4.95 12.57
C VAL A 129 -10.75 5.59 11.37
N LYS A 130 -10.39 6.85 11.09
CA LYS A 130 -10.84 7.57 9.87
C LYS A 130 -9.87 7.42 8.69
N GLU A 131 -8.63 7.05 8.98
CA GLU A 131 -7.57 6.88 8.00
C GLU A 131 -6.59 5.81 8.48
N PHE A 132 -6.13 4.96 7.57
CA PHE A 132 -5.07 4.00 7.85
C PHE A 132 -4.23 3.68 6.61
N ILE A 133 -3.05 3.10 6.82
CA ILE A 133 -2.14 2.71 5.75
C ILE A 133 -2.36 1.23 5.40
N PHE A 134 -2.55 0.93 4.12
CA PHE A 134 -2.64 -0.43 3.60
C PHE A 134 -1.76 -0.60 2.36
N LEU A 135 -0.86 -1.59 2.37
CA LEU A 135 0.12 -1.82 1.29
C LEU A 135 0.90 -0.55 0.93
N GLY A 136 1.11 0.29 1.94
CA GLY A 136 1.74 1.58 1.81
C GLY A 136 0.85 2.69 1.23
N CYS A 137 -0.44 2.50 0.93
CA CYS A 137 -1.34 3.56 0.49
C CYS A 137 -2.26 4.02 1.64
N SER A 138 -2.44 5.32 1.79
CA SER A 138 -3.40 5.90 2.74
C SER A 138 -4.82 5.75 2.23
N ILE A 139 -5.69 5.15 3.05
CA ILE A 139 -7.12 5.00 2.77
C ILE A 139 -7.88 5.72 3.87
N ASN A 140 -8.86 6.54 3.48
CA ASN A 140 -9.71 7.28 4.39
C ASN A 140 -11.19 7.16 4.02
N THR A 141 -12.05 7.47 5.00
CA THR A 141 -13.52 7.39 4.89
C THR A 141 -14.09 8.23 3.74
N ASP A 142 -13.44 9.36 3.43
CA ASP A 142 -13.92 10.33 2.45
C ASP A 142 -13.47 9.99 1.01
N GLY A 143 -12.70 8.92 0.83
CA GLY A 143 -12.15 8.50 -0.47
C GLY A 143 -11.17 9.49 -1.10
N ASN A 144 -10.62 10.43 -0.33
CA ASN A 144 -9.75 11.49 -0.83
C ASN A 144 -8.29 11.07 -0.86
N CYS A 145 -7.67 11.06 -2.04
CA CYS A 145 -6.27 10.67 -2.20
C CYS A 145 -5.24 11.76 -1.80
N GLY A 146 -5.68 12.97 -1.45
CA GLY A 146 -4.79 14.11 -1.19
C GLY A 146 -3.80 13.87 -0.05
N ASN A 147 -4.20 13.17 1.01
CA ASN A 147 -3.31 12.80 2.12
C ASN A 147 -2.23 11.81 1.66
N ASP A 148 -2.60 10.80 0.88
CA ASP A 148 -1.66 9.82 0.34
C ASP A 148 -0.66 10.46 -0.63
N ILE A 149 -1.14 11.32 -1.54
CA ILE A 149 -0.30 12.11 -2.44
C ILE A 149 0.71 12.94 -1.64
N LYS A 150 0.24 13.70 -0.64
CA LYS A 150 1.12 14.51 0.23
C LYS A 150 2.18 13.64 0.90
N ARG A 151 1.79 12.50 1.46
CA ARG A 151 2.69 11.55 2.12
C ARG A 151 3.75 11.01 1.15
N ARG A 152 3.36 10.60 -0.06
CA ARG A 152 4.30 10.14 -1.10
C ARG A 152 5.27 11.22 -1.56
N LEU A 153 4.81 12.46 -1.74
CA LEU A 153 5.69 13.58 -2.06
C LEU A 153 6.70 13.85 -0.92
N LEU A 154 6.29 13.75 0.35
CA LEU A 154 7.21 13.87 1.50
C LEU A 154 8.25 12.74 1.54
N MET A 155 7.86 11.50 1.25
CA MET A 155 8.80 10.38 1.13
C MET A 155 9.79 10.61 -0.01
N GLY A 156 9.31 11.08 -1.17
CA GLY A 156 10.17 11.49 -2.28
C GLY A 156 11.15 12.61 -1.91
N ARG A 157 10.70 13.61 -1.14
CA ARG A 157 11.58 14.65 -0.62
C ARG A 157 12.68 14.08 0.27
N LYS A 158 12.33 13.14 1.16
CA LYS A 158 13.31 12.46 2.02
C LYS A 158 14.35 11.70 1.19
N ALA A 159 13.92 10.96 0.17
CA ALA A 159 14.81 10.26 -0.76
C ALA A 159 15.73 11.22 -1.54
N MET A 160 15.21 12.37 -2.00
CA MET A 160 16.00 13.37 -2.69
C MET A 160 17.03 14.03 -1.75
N VAL A 161 16.66 14.27 -0.49
CA VAL A 161 17.56 14.85 0.52
C VAL A 161 18.69 13.88 0.88
N SER A 162 18.40 12.58 1.02
CA SER A 162 19.45 11.58 1.31
C SER A 162 20.49 11.46 0.20
N LEU A 163 20.10 11.74 -1.05
CA LEU A 163 21.02 11.80 -2.20
C LEU A 163 21.77 13.14 -2.32
N GLY A 164 21.64 14.05 -1.34
CA GLY A 164 22.12 15.42 -1.42
C GLY A 164 23.61 15.57 -1.74
N LYS A 165 24.48 14.71 -1.19
CA LYS A 165 25.93 14.72 -1.50
C LYS A 165 26.18 14.47 -2.99
N LEU A 166 25.53 13.45 -3.54
CA LEU A 166 25.67 13.06 -4.95
C LEU A 166 25.09 14.14 -5.88
N ILE A 167 23.86 14.60 -5.60
CA ILE A 167 23.19 15.62 -6.42
C ILE A 167 23.99 16.94 -6.45
N LYS A 168 24.66 17.28 -5.34
CA LYS A 168 25.49 18.49 -5.23
C LYS A 168 26.95 18.30 -5.66
N SER A 169 27.41 17.11 -6.05
CA SER A 169 28.79 16.92 -6.55
C SER A 169 28.96 17.54 -7.94
N LYS A 170 30.07 18.24 -8.19
CA LYS A 170 30.42 18.80 -9.51
C LYS A 170 30.93 17.71 -10.47
N ASP A 171 31.44 16.62 -9.93
CA ASP A 171 32.05 15.50 -10.67
C ASP A 171 30.99 14.61 -11.34
N VAL A 172 29.73 14.68 -10.87
CA VAL A 172 28.62 13.96 -11.47
C VAL A 172 27.94 14.84 -12.53
N ILE A 173 27.96 14.37 -13.78
CA ILE A 173 27.30 15.05 -14.91
C ILE A 173 25.78 15.15 -14.73
N LEU A 174 25.18 16.18 -15.34
CA LEU A 174 23.76 16.50 -15.21
C LEU A 174 22.85 15.33 -15.62
N ALA A 175 23.16 14.67 -16.74
CA ALA A 175 22.37 13.53 -17.24
C ALA A 175 22.29 12.39 -16.21
N THR A 176 23.39 12.08 -15.52
CA THR A 176 23.43 11.06 -14.47
C THR A 176 22.58 11.46 -13.27
N LYS A 177 22.60 12.73 -12.84
CA LYS A 177 21.74 13.22 -11.73
C LYS A 177 20.27 13.14 -12.07
N ILE A 178 19.89 13.49 -13.30
CA ILE A 178 18.52 13.34 -13.80
C ILE A 178 18.12 11.87 -13.77
N ARG A 179 18.95 10.96 -14.29
CA ARG A 179 18.69 9.52 -14.28
C ARG A 179 18.52 8.97 -12.86
N ILE A 180 19.39 9.36 -11.92
CA ILE A 180 19.29 8.95 -10.51
C ILE A 180 17.98 9.44 -9.88
N THR A 181 17.60 10.70 -10.13
CA THR A 181 16.35 11.24 -9.61
C THR A 181 15.13 10.50 -10.17
N LYS A 182 15.11 10.26 -11.49
CA LYS A 182 14.05 9.49 -12.15
C LYS A 182 13.95 8.04 -11.69
N THR A 183 15.06 7.42 -11.25
CA THR A 183 15.13 5.99 -10.89
C THR A 183 15.02 5.72 -9.39
N MET A 184 15.44 6.66 -8.53
CA MET A 184 15.46 6.47 -7.08
C MET A 184 14.43 7.34 -6.34
N VAL A 185 14.09 8.52 -6.87
CA VAL A 185 13.18 9.46 -6.19
C VAL A 185 11.77 9.37 -6.75
N PHE A 186 11.62 9.44 -8.07
CA PHE A 186 10.29 9.47 -8.69
C PHE A 186 9.48 8.18 -8.44
N PRO A 187 10.05 6.96 -8.44
CA PRO A 187 9.28 5.76 -8.10
C PRO A 187 8.68 5.81 -6.70
N VAL A 188 9.40 6.37 -5.72
CA VAL A 188 8.90 6.56 -4.35
C VAL A 188 7.64 7.43 -4.34
N THR A 189 7.64 8.49 -5.15
CA THR A 189 6.48 9.40 -5.26
C THR A 189 5.33 8.85 -6.08
N LYS A 190 5.59 7.96 -7.04
CA LYS A 190 4.58 7.41 -7.96
C LYS A 190 3.91 6.15 -7.43
N TYR A 191 4.46 5.53 -6.40
CA TYR A 191 3.88 4.31 -5.85
C TYR A 191 2.41 4.52 -5.45
N GLY A 192 1.52 3.72 -6.03
CA GLY A 192 0.08 3.78 -5.79
C GLY A 192 -0.66 4.85 -6.60
N CYS A 193 0.01 5.56 -7.51
CA CYS A 193 -0.63 6.64 -8.28
C CYS A 193 -1.75 6.16 -9.22
N GLU A 194 -1.76 4.88 -9.55
CA GLU A 194 -2.77 4.23 -10.37
C GLU A 194 -4.16 4.29 -9.72
N SER A 195 -4.23 4.23 -8.39
CA SER A 195 -5.48 4.31 -7.63
C SER A 195 -5.89 5.73 -7.25
N TRP A 196 -5.10 6.75 -7.59
CA TRP A 196 -5.40 8.12 -7.17
C TRP A 196 -6.44 8.83 -8.04
N THR A 197 -7.34 9.54 -7.37
CA THR A 197 -8.12 10.61 -7.99
C THR A 197 -7.38 11.94 -7.78
N ILE A 198 -6.64 12.39 -8.81
CA ILE A 198 -5.79 13.58 -8.72
C ILE A 198 -6.63 14.84 -9.01
N LYS A 199 -6.77 15.71 -7.99
CA LYS A 199 -7.47 17.00 -8.09
C LYS A 199 -6.51 18.09 -8.58
N GLN A 200 -7.06 19.24 -9.01
CA GLN A 200 -6.24 20.37 -9.47
C GLN A 200 -5.24 20.86 -8.41
N ALA A 201 -5.66 20.89 -7.14
CA ALA A 201 -4.78 21.27 -6.04
C ALA A 201 -3.62 20.26 -5.84
N ASP A 202 -3.84 18.98 -6.14
CA ASP A 202 -2.81 17.95 -6.03
C ASP A 202 -1.83 17.99 -7.20
N ARG A 203 -2.30 18.30 -8.41
CA ARG A 203 -1.43 18.57 -9.58
C ARG A 203 -0.40 19.65 -9.26
N ARG A 204 -0.85 20.78 -8.70
CA ARG A 204 0.05 21.88 -8.29
C ARG A 204 1.12 21.42 -7.29
N LYS A 205 0.79 20.52 -6.35
CA LYS A 205 1.76 19.97 -5.39
C LYS A 205 2.78 19.05 -6.07
N ILE A 206 2.32 18.20 -7.00
CA ILE A 206 3.17 17.29 -7.77
C ILE A 206 4.14 18.09 -8.64
N GLU A 207 3.65 19.09 -9.36
CA GLU A 207 4.46 20.01 -10.16
C GLU A 207 5.49 20.75 -9.28
N ALA A 208 5.05 21.32 -8.15
CA ALA A 208 5.95 21.99 -7.22
C ALA A 208 7.06 21.07 -6.69
N PHE A 209 6.73 19.80 -6.42
CA PHE A 209 7.72 18.80 -6.03
C PHE A 209 8.72 18.49 -7.14
N GLU A 210 8.24 18.26 -8.37
CA GLU A 210 9.09 17.99 -9.53
C GLU A 210 10.09 19.15 -9.74
N PHE A 211 9.59 20.38 -9.78
CA PHE A 211 10.41 21.56 -9.95
C PHE A 211 11.38 21.81 -8.80
N TRP A 212 10.99 21.44 -7.58
CA TRP A 212 11.90 21.46 -6.44
C TRP A 212 13.06 20.47 -6.61
N CYS A 213 12.80 19.27 -7.14
CA CYS A 213 13.85 18.29 -7.48
C CYS A 213 14.78 18.85 -8.56
N TRP A 214 14.23 19.37 -9.67
CA TRP A 214 15.00 19.93 -10.79
C TRP A 214 15.88 21.11 -10.38
N ARG A 215 15.34 22.08 -9.64
CA ARG A 215 16.13 23.20 -9.11
C ARG A 215 17.26 22.74 -8.20
N ARG A 216 17.06 21.67 -7.43
CA ARG A 216 18.10 21.11 -6.55
C ARG A 216 19.23 20.45 -7.35
N ILE A 217 18.92 19.79 -8.46
CA ILE A 217 19.92 19.22 -9.39
C ILE A 217 20.75 20.32 -10.04
N LEU A 218 20.10 21.38 -10.50
CA LEU A 218 20.73 22.55 -11.11
C LEU A 218 21.40 23.49 -10.10
N ARG A 219 21.17 23.27 -8.80
CA ARG A 219 21.65 24.10 -7.68
C ARG A 219 21.21 25.57 -7.78
N VAL A 220 20.02 25.79 -8.34
CA VAL A 220 19.41 27.13 -8.45
C VAL A 220 19.05 27.62 -7.04
N PRO A 221 19.67 28.71 -6.54
CA PRO A 221 19.27 29.32 -5.29
C PRO A 221 17.90 29.98 -5.45
N TRP A 222 17.16 30.09 -4.33
CA TRP A 222 15.83 30.67 -4.34
C TRP A 222 15.84 32.18 -4.72
N THR A 223 16.95 32.87 -4.51
CA THR A 223 17.16 34.30 -4.81
C THR A 223 17.26 34.59 -6.30
N GLU A 224 17.64 33.61 -7.12
CA GLU A 224 17.83 33.79 -8.58
C GLU A 224 16.51 33.98 -9.34
N LYS A 225 15.37 33.67 -8.70
CA LYS A 225 14.02 33.79 -9.30
C LYS A 225 13.89 33.16 -10.70
N ARG A 226 14.66 32.10 -11.01
CA ARG A 226 14.61 31.42 -12.32
C ARG A 226 13.21 30.88 -12.61
N THR A 227 12.74 31.14 -13.83
CA THR A 227 11.44 30.67 -14.33
C THR A 227 11.41 29.15 -14.50
N ASN A 228 10.23 28.55 -14.33
CA ASN A 228 10.02 27.12 -14.61
C ASN A 228 10.40 26.74 -16.05
N LYS A 229 10.12 27.62 -17.02
CA LYS A 229 10.48 27.44 -18.43
C LYS A 229 11.99 27.27 -18.64
N SER A 230 12.80 28.11 -18.01
CA SER A 230 14.26 28.04 -18.09
C SER A 230 14.80 26.73 -17.48
N VAL A 231 14.24 26.30 -16.34
CA VAL A 231 14.61 25.01 -15.72
C VAL A 231 14.30 23.84 -16.65
N LEU A 232 13.15 23.84 -17.32
CA LEU A 232 12.78 22.77 -18.26
C LEU A 232 13.64 22.76 -19.52
N GLN A 233 14.05 23.92 -20.03
CA GLN A 233 14.96 24.01 -21.18
C GLN A 233 16.34 23.39 -20.91
N GLU A 234 16.77 23.39 -19.65
CA GLU A 234 18.05 22.81 -19.23
C GLU A 234 17.93 21.32 -18.89
N ILE A 235 16.89 20.92 -18.14
CA ILE A 235 16.66 19.52 -17.76
C ILE A 235 16.18 18.67 -18.94
N LYS A 236 15.38 19.25 -19.85
CA LYS A 236 14.74 18.60 -21.00
C LYS A 236 14.12 17.23 -20.65
N PRO A 237 13.20 17.16 -19.66
CA PRO A 237 12.59 15.88 -19.31
C PRO A 237 11.66 15.42 -20.44
N GLU A 238 11.67 14.13 -20.76
CA GLU A 238 10.76 13.52 -21.75
C GLU A 238 9.28 13.79 -21.48
N CYS A 239 8.88 13.81 -20.21
CA CYS A 239 7.56 14.19 -19.76
C CYS A 239 7.61 14.69 -18.30
N SER A 240 6.58 15.41 -17.87
CA SER A 240 6.43 15.82 -16.47
C SER A 240 6.17 14.62 -15.56
N LEU A 241 6.40 14.81 -14.26
CA LEU A 241 6.10 13.79 -13.25
C LEU A 241 4.59 13.45 -13.26
N GLU A 242 3.73 14.46 -13.38
CA GLU A 242 2.28 14.27 -13.52
C GLU A 242 1.95 13.44 -14.77
N ALA A 243 2.48 13.81 -15.94
CA ALA A 243 2.22 13.08 -17.18
C ALA A 243 2.69 11.61 -17.06
N SER A 244 3.81 11.37 -16.39
CA SER A 244 4.27 10.02 -16.10
C SER A 244 3.29 9.25 -15.20
N MET A 245 2.73 9.87 -14.15
CA MET A 245 1.72 9.23 -13.29
C MET A 245 0.44 8.91 -14.06
N VAL A 246 -0.02 9.82 -14.92
CA VAL A 246 -1.18 9.58 -15.81
C VAL A 246 -0.91 8.41 -16.75
N LYS A 247 0.30 8.33 -17.34
CA LYS A 247 0.70 7.20 -18.18
C LYS A 247 0.67 5.87 -17.42
N PHE A 248 1.15 5.83 -16.17
CA PHE A 248 1.07 4.63 -15.32
C PHE A 248 -0.38 4.22 -15.08
N LYS A 249 -1.24 5.18 -14.71
CA LYS A 249 -2.67 4.93 -14.50
C LYS A 249 -3.37 4.37 -15.74
N LEU A 250 -3.13 4.96 -16.92
CA LEU A 250 -3.70 4.50 -18.18
C LEU A 250 -3.17 3.12 -18.59
N SER A 251 -1.89 2.87 -18.35
CA SER A 251 -1.26 1.56 -18.63
C SER A 251 -1.86 0.46 -17.75
N TYR A 252 -2.06 0.75 -16.46
CA TYR A 252 -2.70 -0.15 -15.50
C TYR A 252 -4.18 -0.38 -15.86
N PHE A 253 -4.91 0.68 -16.21
CA PHE A 253 -6.28 0.55 -16.72
C PHE A 253 -6.34 -0.37 -17.94
N GLY A 254 -5.49 -0.13 -18.95
CA GLY A 254 -5.42 -0.99 -20.13
C GLY A 254 -5.08 -2.44 -19.79
N HIS A 255 -4.21 -2.67 -18.80
CA HIS A 255 -3.91 -4.02 -18.31
C HIS A 255 -5.16 -4.70 -17.72
N ILE A 256 -5.90 -4.01 -16.84
CA ILE A 256 -7.16 -4.52 -16.28
C ILE A 256 -8.17 -4.84 -17.40
N MET A 257 -8.34 -3.93 -18.37
CA MET A 257 -9.32 -4.09 -19.46
C MET A 257 -9.08 -5.33 -20.33
N ARG A 258 -7.81 -5.71 -20.52
CA ARG A 258 -7.44 -6.90 -21.31
C ARG A 258 -7.65 -8.22 -20.57
N ARG A 259 -7.81 -8.22 -19.25
CA ARG A 259 -8.09 -9.45 -18.51
C ARG A 259 -9.53 -9.91 -18.80
N GLN A 260 -9.67 -11.21 -19.01
CA GLN A 260 -10.96 -11.89 -19.03
C GLN A 260 -11.32 -12.29 -17.59
N ASP A 261 -12.61 -12.18 -17.25
CA ASP A 261 -13.15 -12.65 -15.96
C ASP A 261 -12.33 -12.20 -14.72
N SER A 262 -12.11 -10.89 -14.56
CA SER A 262 -11.30 -10.37 -13.47
C SER A 262 -12.10 -9.48 -12.51
N LEU A 263 -11.91 -9.73 -11.22
CA LEU A 263 -12.53 -8.97 -10.14
C LEU A 263 -12.21 -7.48 -10.26
N GLU A 264 -10.97 -7.12 -10.63
CA GLU A 264 -10.58 -5.72 -10.77
C GLU A 264 -11.34 -5.02 -11.90
N LYS A 265 -11.61 -5.74 -13.00
CA LYS A 265 -12.37 -5.19 -14.13
C LYS A 265 -13.83 -4.99 -13.74
N GLU A 266 -14.42 -5.95 -13.03
CA GLU A 266 -15.77 -5.82 -12.51
C GLU A 266 -15.90 -4.71 -11.48
N ILE A 267 -14.95 -4.53 -10.57
CA ILE A 267 -14.97 -3.41 -9.61
C ILE A 267 -14.86 -2.06 -10.35
N MET A 268 -14.08 -1.99 -11.42
CA MET A 268 -13.86 -0.73 -12.16
C MET A 268 -15.13 -0.25 -12.89
N PHE A 269 -16.00 -1.16 -13.33
CA PHE A 269 -17.29 -0.83 -13.96
C PHE A 269 -18.50 -1.05 -13.05
N GLY A 270 -18.31 -1.78 -11.96
CA GLY A 270 -19.32 -2.17 -11.01
C GLY A 270 -19.87 -0.95 -10.31
N MET A 271 -21.19 -0.88 -10.22
CA MET A 271 -21.87 0.07 -9.37
C MET A 271 -22.23 -0.64 -8.07
N ALA A 272 -21.77 -0.11 -6.94
CA ALA A 272 -22.34 -0.46 -5.65
C ALA A 272 -23.78 0.08 -5.59
N GLY A 273 -24.70 -0.66 -4.97
CA GLY A 273 -26.07 -0.20 -4.78
C GLY A 273 -26.12 1.11 -3.98
N GLY A 274 -26.99 2.05 -4.40
CA GLY A 274 -27.21 3.32 -3.70
C GLY A 274 -27.27 4.55 -4.61
N LYS A 275 -27.66 5.71 -4.06
CA LYS A 275 -27.69 6.99 -4.77
C LYS A 275 -26.44 7.81 -4.46
N ARG A 276 -25.61 8.07 -5.47
CA ARG A 276 -24.49 9.02 -5.34
C ARG A 276 -25.07 10.43 -5.17
N ARG A 277 -24.61 11.18 -4.14
CA ARG A 277 -24.93 12.61 -4.06
C ARG A 277 -24.40 13.30 -5.32
N ARG A 278 -25.22 14.15 -5.95
CA ARG A 278 -24.76 15.00 -7.07
C ARG A 278 -23.55 15.80 -6.58
N GLY A 279 -22.42 15.65 -7.27
CA GLY A 279 -21.26 16.51 -7.05
C GLY A 279 -21.65 17.96 -7.32
N ARG A 280 -21.19 18.88 -6.46
CA ARG A 280 -21.21 20.31 -6.76
C ARG A 280 -20.10 20.63 -7.75
#